data_AF-A0A537PRA7-F1
#
_entry.id   AF-A0A537PRA7-F1
#
_cell.length_a   1.000
_cell.length_b   1.000
_cell.length_c   1.000
_cell.angle_alpha   90.00
_cell.angle_beta   90.00
_cell.angle_gamma   90.00
#
_symmetry.space_group_name_H-M   'P 1'
#
loop_
_entity.id
_entity.type
_entity.pdbx_description
1 polymer ?
#
loop_
_entity_poly.entity_id
_entity_poly.type
_entity_poly.pdbx_seq_one_letter_code
_entity_poly.pdbx_strand_id
1 'polypeptide(L)'
;MGLPRAGTLGCWEDLSLDYGDTEYTYRIHRAGYKILVHCDGIIDHPVGRGLHRRILGCDLYTTNHPAFRRYLYFRNLVFFWLRIYHRRNWPMLLVWFGYRLSMILAGILTLERERIPKIKACFVGIGDGLRGRLDRGFEGLS
;
A
#
# COMPACT_ATOMS: atom_id res chain seq x y z
N MET A 1 21.59 -13.94 -3.20
CA MET A 1 21.12 -12.85 -2.31
C MET A 1 20.05 -13.42 -1.41
N GLY A 2 20.36 -13.66 -0.13
CA GLY A 2 19.39 -14.15 0.84
C GLY A 2 18.28 -13.12 1.04
N LEU A 3 17.03 -13.57 1.12
CA LEU A 3 15.93 -12.69 1.49
C LEU A 3 16.22 -12.12 2.89
N PRO A 4 16.12 -10.80 3.10
CA PRO A 4 16.29 -10.19 4.41
C PRO A 4 15.38 -10.85 5.45
N ARG A 5 15.93 -11.11 6.64
CA ARG A 5 15.27 -11.83 7.72
C ARG A 5 14.07 -11.00 8.22
N ALA A 6 12.92 -11.64 8.40
CA ALA A 6 11.79 -11.02 9.08
C ALA A 6 12.20 -10.55 10.49
N GLY A 7 11.67 -9.42 10.93
CA GLY A 7 11.86 -8.94 12.30
C GLY A 7 11.41 -9.98 13.33
N THR A 8 11.84 -9.80 14.57
CA THR A 8 11.59 -10.71 15.71
C THR A 8 10.09 -10.96 15.99
N LEU A 9 9.20 -10.13 15.45
CA LEU A 9 7.74 -10.23 15.59
C LEU A 9 7.03 -10.85 14.38
N GLY A 10 7.77 -11.37 13.39
CA GLY A 10 7.17 -12.06 12.26
C GLY A 10 6.52 -11.16 11.21
N CYS A 11 6.34 -9.85 11.43
CA CYS A 11 6.06 -8.89 10.36
C CYS A 11 7.31 -8.06 10.05
N TRP A 12 7.47 -7.63 8.80
CA TRP A 12 8.44 -6.60 8.46
C TRP A 12 7.99 -5.28 9.10
N GLU A 13 8.71 -4.82 10.13
CA GLU A 13 8.40 -3.60 10.88
C GLU A 13 8.22 -2.39 9.94
N ASP A 14 9.02 -2.33 8.87
CA ASP A 14 8.99 -1.29 7.85
C ASP A 14 7.75 -1.31 6.93
N LEU A 15 7.05 -2.45 6.85
CA LEU A 15 5.84 -2.63 6.04
C LEU A 15 4.57 -2.73 6.90
N SER A 16 4.70 -2.67 8.22
CA SER A 16 3.64 -2.98 9.20
C SER A 16 2.33 -2.18 9.01
N LEU A 17 2.40 -0.96 8.48
CA LEU A 17 1.24 -0.07 8.37
C LEU A 17 0.39 -0.30 7.10
N ASP A 18 1.05 -0.57 5.97
CA ASP A 18 0.42 -0.91 4.69
C ASP A 18 1.35 -1.90 3.95
N TYR A 19 0.82 -3.01 3.44
CA TYR A 19 1.52 -4.16 2.82
C TYR A 19 2.17 -5.19 3.76
N GLY A 20 2.16 -5.00 5.08
CA GLY A 20 2.71 -5.99 6.03
C GLY A 20 1.95 -7.33 5.99
N ASP A 21 0.63 -7.26 5.93
CA ASP A 21 -0.27 -8.42 5.74
C ASP A 21 -0.01 -9.14 4.40
N THR A 22 0.18 -8.37 3.34
CA THR A 22 0.42 -8.84 1.98
C THR A 22 1.78 -9.53 1.90
N GLU A 23 2.81 -8.95 2.51
CA GLU A 23 4.14 -9.58 2.63
C GLU A 23 4.06 -10.88 3.41
N TYR A 24 3.41 -10.86 4.58
CA TYR A 24 3.30 -12.03 5.43
C TYR A 24 2.60 -13.18 4.71
N THR A 25 1.44 -12.89 4.12
CA THR A 25 0.64 -13.78 3.28
C THR A 25 1.48 -14.38 2.15
N TYR A 26 2.21 -13.53 1.42
CA TYR A 26 3.09 -14.00 0.34
C TYR A 26 4.22 -14.89 0.86
N ARG A 27 4.83 -14.55 1.99
CA ARG A 27 5.93 -15.30 2.60
C ARG A 27 5.49 -16.68 3.09
N ILE A 28 4.37 -16.78 3.81
CA ILE A 28 3.85 -18.08 4.26
C ILE A 28 3.38 -18.93 3.07
N HIS A 29 2.77 -18.31 2.06
CA HIS A 29 2.37 -19.02 0.84
C HIS A 29 3.58 -19.63 0.11
N ARG A 30 4.68 -18.87 -0.01
CA ARG A 30 5.94 -19.36 -0.58
C ARG A 30 6.62 -20.44 0.23
N ALA A 31 6.37 -20.49 1.55
CA ALA A 31 6.86 -21.57 2.41
C ALA A 31 5.97 -22.83 2.36
N GLY A 32 4.97 -22.88 1.46
CA GLY A 32 4.12 -24.04 1.25
C GLY A 32 2.87 -24.09 2.15
N TYR A 33 2.62 -23.04 2.94
CA TYR A 33 1.43 -22.96 3.78
C TYR A 33 0.21 -22.52 2.97
N LYS A 34 -0.95 -23.02 3.40
CA LYS A 34 -2.26 -22.61 2.86
C LYS A 34 -2.84 -21.51 3.73
N ILE A 35 -3.51 -20.57 3.09
CA ILE A 35 -4.24 -19.48 3.75
C ILE A 35 -5.70 -19.86 3.72
N LEU A 36 -6.31 -19.97 4.89
CA LEU A 36 -7.71 -20.36 5.06
C LEU A 36 -8.46 -19.17 5.64
N VAL A 37 -9.65 -18.89 5.11
CA VAL A 37 -10.57 -17.87 5.61
C VAL A 37 -11.79 -18.59 6.16
N HIS A 38 -12.17 -18.30 7.41
CA HIS A 38 -13.36 -18.86 8.03
C HIS A 38 -14.52 -17.88 7.85
N CYS A 39 -15.47 -18.22 6.97
CA CYS A 39 -16.54 -17.32 6.56
C CYS A 39 -17.55 -17.00 7.66
N ASP A 40 -17.68 -17.87 8.67
CA ASP A 40 -18.61 -17.67 9.79
C ASP A 40 -17.99 -16.83 10.93
N GLY A 41 -16.69 -16.55 10.85
CA GLY A 41 -15.98 -15.68 11.79
C GLY A 41 -16.23 -14.22 11.45
N ILE A 42 -17.24 -13.62 12.08
CA ILE A 42 -17.53 -12.19 11.91
C ILE A 42 -16.68 -11.38 12.88
N ILE A 43 -15.88 -10.46 12.35
CA ILE A 43 -15.13 -9.48 13.13
C ILE A 43 -15.64 -8.09 12.74
N ASP A 44 -16.24 -7.39 13.70
CA ASP A 44 -16.66 -6.01 13.51
C ASP A 44 -15.42 -5.11 13.45
N HIS A 45 -15.04 -4.73 12.23
CA HIS A 45 -13.93 -3.82 11.99
C HIS A 45 -14.44 -2.48 11.45
N PRO A 46 -14.31 -1.38 12.22
CA PRO A 46 -14.72 -0.06 11.72
C PRO A 46 -13.78 0.38 10.59
N VAL A 47 -14.28 0.38 9.36
CA VAL A 47 -13.53 0.76 8.16
C VAL A 47 -13.42 2.29 8.05
N GLY A 48 -12.61 2.90 8.92
CA GLY A 48 -12.19 4.31 8.83
C GLY A 48 -13.29 5.36 8.61
N ARG A 49 -12.89 6.58 8.21
CA ARG A 49 -13.78 7.68 7.80
C ARG A 49 -13.74 7.84 6.28
N GLY A 50 -14.13 6.78 5.57
CA GLY A 50 -14.22 6.83 4.11
C GLY A 50 -15.21 7.91 3.65
N LEU A 51 -14.80 8.72 2.69
CA LEU A 51 -15.68 9.61 1.94
C LEU A 51 -16.17 8.83 0.71
N HIS A 52 -17.48 8.75 0.54
CA HIS A 52 -18.12 8.26 -0.67
C HIS A 52 -18.81 9.42 -1.38
N ARG A 53 -18.66 9.49 -2.69
CA ARG A 53 -19.44 10.40 -3.52
C ARG A 53 -19.63 9.81 -4.91
N ARG A 54 -20.84 9.96 -5.43
CA ARG A 54 -21.13 9.66 -6.82
C ARG A 54 -20.77 10.86 -7.69
N ILE A 55 -19.85 10.69 -8.63
CA ILE A 55 -19.45 11.72 -9.60
C ILE A 55 -19.58 11.13 -11.00
N LEU A 56 -20.35 11.80 -11.87
CA LEU A 56 -20.60 11.37 -13.25
C LEU A 56 -21.10 9.92 -13.39
N GLY A 57 -21.95 9.47 -12.44
CA GLY A 57 -22.50 8.12 -12.43
C GLY A 57 -21.59 7.06 -11.79
N CYS A 58 -20.31 7.36 -11.53
CA CYS A 58 -19.35 6.47 -10.89
C CYS A 58 -19.30 6.70 -9.37
N ASP A 59 -19.29 5.61 -8.61
CA ASP A 59 -19.07 5.67 -7.16
C ASP A 59 -17.58 5.78 -6.85
N LEU A 60 -17.17 6.95 -6.36
CA LEU A 60 -15.82 7.18 -5.89
C LEU A 60 -15.79 7.05 -4.36
N TYR A 61 -14.99 6.09 -3.90
CA TYR A 61 -14.69 5.89 -2.50
C TYR A 61 -13.25 6.34 -2.25
N THR A 62 -13.05 7.24 -1.29
CA THR A 62 -11.72 7.50 -0.75
C THR A 62 -11.70 7.31 0.74
N THR A 63 -10.64 6.73 1.27
CA THR A 63 -10.44 6.54 2.71
C THR A 63 -9.99 7.81 3.43
N ASN A 64 -9.82 8.94 2.71
CA ASN A 64 -9.35 10.23 3.20
C ASN A 64 -8.10 10.13 4.10
N HIS A 65 -7.18 9.22 3.74
CA HIS A 65 -5.97 9.01 4.50
C HIS A 65 -5.06 10.26 4.49
N PRO A 66 -4.30 10.50 5.58
CA PRO A 66 -3.33 11.58 5.64
C PRO A 66 -2.21 11.36 4.61
N ALA A 67 -1.53 12.44 4.23
CA ALA A 67 -0.44 12.39 3.25
C ALA A 67 0.64 11.37 3.61
N PHE A 68 0.98 11.24 4.90
CA PHE A 68 1.91 10.22 5.39
C PHE A 68 1.54 8.79 4.98
N ARG A 69 0.27 8.42 5.15
CA ARG A 69 -0.18 7.07 4.83
C ARG A 69 -0.16 6.83 3.31
N ARG A 70 -0.41 7.86 2.50
CA ARG A 70 -0.23 7.78 1.03
C ARG A 70 1.24 7.57 0.66
N TYR A 71 2.16 8.26 1.32
CA TYR A 71 3.60 8.05 1.15
C TYR A 71 4.00 6.60 1.45
N LEU A 72 3.64 6.09 2.64
CA LEU A 72 3.95 4.73 3.04
C LEU A 72 3.35 3.69 2.09
N TYR A 73 2.08 3.85 1.73
CA TYR A 73 1.39 2.95 0.81
C TYR A 73 2.15 2.80 -0.51
N PHE A 74 2.50 3.91 -1.17
CA PHE A 74 3.17 3.84 -2.47
C PHE A 74 4.63 3.39 -2.36
N ARG A 75 5.35 3.79 -1.31
CA ARG A 75 6.70 3.29 -1.00
C ARG A 75 6.71 1.78 -0.86
N ASN A 76 5.81 1.27 -0.02
CA ASN A 76 5.71 -0.15 0.32
C ASN A 76 5.22 -0.99 -0.86
N LEU A 77 4.23 -0.50 -1.62
CA LEU A 77 3.76 -1.15 -2.85
C LEU A 77 4.91 -1.35 -3.83
N VAL A 78 5.60 -0.26 -4.17
CA VAL A 78 6.70 -0.30 -5.15
C VAL A 78 7.81 -1.23 -4.66
N PHE A 79 8.22 -1.10 -3.40
CA PHE A 79 9.23 -1.96 -2.79
C PHE A 79 8.84 -3.44 -2.84
N PHE A 80 7.64 -3.79 -2.37
CA PHE A 80 7.14 -5.16 -2.32
C PHE A 80 7.18 -5.82 -3.70
N TRP A 81 6.62 -5.16 -4.71
CA TRP A 81 6.56 -5.75 -6.05
C TRP A 81 7.91 -5.83 -6.75
N LEU A 82 8.80 -4.86 -6.54
CA LEU A 82 10.14 -4.85 -7.15
C LEU A 82 11.11 -5.84 -6.49
N ARG A 83 11.04 -5.97 -5.17
CA ARG A 83 12.08 -6.61 -4.36
C ARG A 83 11.62 -7.93 -3.72
N ILE A 84 10.31 -8.10 -3.46
CA ILE A 84 9.77 -9.27 -2.73
C ILE A 84 8.98 -10.22 -3.66
N TYR A 85 8.01 -9.70 -4.43
CA TYR A 85 7.05 -10.50 -5.22
C TYR A 85 7.63 -11.16 -6.49
N HIS A 86 8.92 -10.95 -6.80
CA HIS A 86 9.67 -11.54 -7.93
C HIS A 86 9.67 -10.72 -9.23
N ARG A 87 10.87 -10.50 -9.81
CA ARG A 87 11.12 -9.64 -10.99
C ARG A 87 10.38 -10.04 -12.28
N ARG A 88 9.89 -11.28 -12.40
CA ARG A 88 9.28 -11.80 -13.64
C ARG A 88 7.85 -11.28 -13.87
N ASN A 89 7.18 -10.78 -12.83
CA ASN A 89 5.78 -10.31 -12.88
C ASN A 89 5.66 -8.79 -13.07
N TRP A 90 6.67 -8.16 -13.67
CA TRP A 90 6.72 -6.72 -13.96
C TRP A 90 5.48 -6.17 -14.68
N PRO A 91 4.91 -6.86 -15.69
CA PRO A 91 3.70 -6.36 -16.36
C PRO A 91 2.50 -6.26 -15.41
N MET A 92 2.35 -7.24 -14.52
CA MET A 92 1.26 -7.26 -13.54
C MET A 92 1.41 -6.13 -12.51
N LEU A 93 2.65 -5.83 -12.09
CA LEU A 93 2.94 -4.65 -11.29
C LEU A 93 2.48 -3.38 -11.99
N LEU A 94 2.87 -3.17 -13.25
CA LEU A 94 2.54 -1.93 -13.97
C LEU A 94 1.03 -1.72 -14.10
N VAL A 95 0.28 -2.78 -14.42
CA VAL A 95 -1.19 -2.73 -14.52
C VAL A 95 -1.81 -2.44 -13.15
N TRP A 96 -1.44 -3.20 -12.11
CA TRP A 96 -2.00 -2.99 -10.77
C TRP A 96 -1.63 -1.64 -10.18
N PHE A 97 -0.37 -1.23 -10.33
CA PHE A 97 0.11 0.07 -9.88
C PHE A 97 -0.59 1.21 -10.61
N GLY A 98 -0.67 1.14 -11.95
CA GLY A 98 -1.35 2.16 -12.76
C GLY A 98 -2.81 2.33 -12.36
N TYR A 99 -3.52 1.22 -12.16
CA TYR A 99 -4.91 1.22 -11.69
C TYR A 99 -5.05 1.81 -10.28
N ARG A 100 -4.20 1.39 -9.32
CA ARG A 100 -4.28 1.90 -7.93
C ARG A 100 -3.89 3.36 -7.84
N LEU A 101 -2.87 3.78 -8.58
CA LEU A 101 -2.43 5.17 -8.64
C LEU A 101 -3.52 6.05 -9.25
N SER A 102 -4.13 5.64 -10.36
CA SER A 102 -5.20 6.41 -11.01
C SER A 102 -6.42 6.57 -10.11
N MET A 103 -6.88 5.50 -9.45
CA MET A 103 -8.00 5.54 -8.51
C MET A 103 -7.72 6.45 -7.31
N ILE A 104 -6.52 6.36 -6.72
CA ILE A 104 -6.14 7.19 -5.57
C ILE A 104 -6.01 8.66 -5.97
N LEU A 105 -5.37 8.95 -7.11
CA LEU A 105 -5.25 10.33 -7.60
C LEU A 105 -6.60 10.92 -7.97
N ALA A 106 -7.47 10.15 -8.64
CA ALA A 106 -8.83 10.56 -8.94
C ALA A 106 -9.61 10.88 -7.66
N GLY A 107 -9.54 10.02 -6.65
CA GLY A 107 -10.15 10.25 -5.33
C GLY A 107 -9.62 11.52 -4.64
N ILE A 108 -8.29 11.71 -4.61
CA ILE A 108 -7.68 12.90 -4.02
C ILE A 108 -8.14 14.17 -4.74
N LEU A 109 -8.10 14.18 -6.08
CA LEU A 109 -8.45 15.36 -6.89
C LEU A 109 -9.93 15.73 -6.80
N THR A 110 -10.82 14.75 -6.65
CA THR A 110 -12.27 14.98 -6.68
C THR A 110 -12.89 15.17 -5.30
N LEU A 111 -12.35 14.52 -4.26
CA LEU A 111 -13.01 14.40 -2.96
C LEU A 111 -12.24 14.99 -1.80
N GLU A 112 -10.92 15.08 -1.89
CA GLU A 112 -10.09 15.47 -0.76
C GLU A 112 -9.72 16.96 -0.81
N ARG A 113 -9.64 17.59 0.37
CA ARG A 113 -9.30 19.03 0.50
C ARG A 113 -7.79 19.27 0.37
N GLU A 114 -6.97 18.47 1.04
CA GLU A 114 -5.50 18.62 1.06
C GLU A 114 -4.81 17.88 -0.09
N ARG A 115 -5.10 18.31 -1.33
CA ARG A 115 -4.71 17.58 -2.54
C ARG A 115 -3.20 17.56 -2.78
N ILE A 116 -2.57 18.74 -2.73
CA ILE A 116 -1.16 18.92 -3.10
C ILE A 116 -0.21 18.10 -2.20
N PRO A 117 -0.32 18.15 -0.85
CA PRO A 117 0.55 17.37 0.02
C PRO A 117 0.38 15.86 -0.19
N LYS A 118 -0.85 15.41 -0.43
CA LYS A 118 -1.15 13.98 -0.66
C LYS A 118 -0.59 13.48 -1.98
N ILE A 119 -0.72 14.26 -3.05
CA ILE A 119 -0.14 13.93 -4.35
C ILE A 119 1.39 13.91 -4.27
N LYS A 120 2.00 14.92 -3.64
CA LYS A 120 3.46 14.96 -3.40
C LYS A 120 3.92 13.72 -2.63
N ALA A 121 3.21 13.36 -1.57
CA ALA A 121 3.50 12.18 -0.77
C ALA A 121 3.45 10.88 -1.60
N CYS A 122 2.47 10.72 -2.50
CA CYS A 122 2.43 9.57 -3.42
C CYS A 122 3.72 9.47 -4.24
N PHE A 123 4.13 10.56 -4.91
CA PHE A 123 5.31 10.54 -5.78
C PHE A 123 6.63 10.38 -5.02
N VAL A 124 6.76 11.00 -3.84
CA VAL A 124 7.94 10.79 -2.99
C VAL A 124 8.00 9.34 -2.52
N GLY A 125 6.86 8.75 -2.14
CA GLY A 125 6.78 7.33 -1.77
C GLY A 125 7.23 6.41 -2.91
N ILE A 126 6.74 6.65 -4.13
CA ILE A 126 7.16 5.91 -5.34
C ILE A 126 8.69 5.99 -5.51
N GLY A 127 9.26 7.20 -5.42
CA GLY A 127 10.69 7.42 -5.59
C GLY A 127 11.55 6.71 -4.53
N ASP A 128 11.12 6.73 -3.27
CA ASP A 128 11.83 6.03 -2.19
C ASP A 128 11.68 4.51 -2.29
N GLY A 129 10.51 4.01 -2.68
CA GLY A 129 10.26 2.59 -2.96
C GLY A 129 11.15 2.06 -4.09
N LEU A 130 11.33 2.83 -5.17
CA LEU A 130 12.24 2.49 -6.28
C LEU A 130 13.70 2.38 -5.80
N ARG A 131 14.13 3.32 -4.95
CA ARG A 131 15.48 3.33 -4.36
C ARG A 131 15.66 2.27 -3.26
N GLY A 132 14.58 1.70 -2.75
CA GLY A 132 14.60 0.72 -1.66
C GLY A 132 14.87 1.34 -0.29
N ARG A 133 14.46 2.60 -0.08
CA ARG A 133 14.62 3.31 1.19
C ARG A 133 13.39 3.06 2.06
N LEU A 134 13.55 2.29 3.13
CA LEU A 134 12.50 1.97 4.10
C LEU A 134 12.69 2.70 5.44
N ASP A 135 13.91 3.18 5.68
CA ASP A 135 14.39 3.90 6.86
C ASP A 135 13.77 5.30 7.04
N ARG A 136 13.25 5.91 5.96
CA ARG A 136 12.53 7.18 6.05
C ARG A 136 11.10 6.97 6.55
N GLY A 137 10.88 7.29 7.83
CA GLY A 137 9.59 7.77 8.31
C GLY A 137 9.28 9.18 7.78
N PHE A 138 8.02 9.60 7.80
CA PHE A 138 7.56 10.88 7.24
C PHE A 138 8.08 12.13 7.97
N GLU A 139 8.76 11.95 9.09
CA GLU A 139 9.53 13.00 9.76
C GLU A 139 10.59 13.65 8.86
N GLY A 140 11.01 13.00 7.77
CA GLY A 140 11.92 13.58 6.78
C GLY A 140 11.28 14.43 5.68
N LEU A 141 9.97 14.72 5.75
CA LEU A 141 9.19 15.42 4.72
C LEU A 141 8.54 16.75 5.18
N SER A 142 8.77 17.15 6.43
CA SER A 142 8.37 18.46 7.00
C SER A 142 9.29 19.58 6.53
#